data_AF-A0A950NDM1-F1
#
_entry.id   AF-A0A950NDM1-F1
#
_cell.length_a   1.000
_cell.length_b   1.000
_cell.length_c   1.000
_cell.angle_alpha   90.00
_cell.angle_beta   90.00
_cell.angle_gamma   90.00
#
_symmetry.space_group_name_H-M   'P 1'
#
loop_
_entity.id
_entity.type
_entity.pdbx_description
1 polymer ?
#
loop_
_entity_poly.entity_id
_entity_poly.type
_entity_poly.pdbx_seq_one_letter_code
_entity_poly.pdbx_strand_id
1 'polypeptide(L)'
;MKLALAGGLLAASFALMLTLYVGARRRGLEAHCRNNLRHLGGLAARNWPSLDPNRTGRDFWQAVREAQYKDLRGKWQPMDPDPCVCPVLGTTVSKPEDARAIDYRGPAKVREQLKETPKAEPLGADRVGNHPSGGHVLRLDTSVEELPRLVERSQDGDAAWAAAAAALKD
;
A
#
# COMPACT_ATOMS: atom_id res chain seq x y z
N MET A 1 30.32 36.19 -23.42
CA MET A 1 30.29 34.77 -23.84
C MET A 1 30.55 33.78 -22.69
N LYS A 2 31.65 33.90 -21.93
CA LYS A 2 31.98 32.97 -20.83
C LYS A 2 30.93 32.88 -19.69
N LEU A 3 30.34 34.01 -19.31
CA LEU A 3 29.28 34.05 -18.27
C LEU A 3 27.98 33.38 -18.72
N ALA A 4 27.60 33.50 -19.99
CA ALA A 4 26.42 32.83 -20.55
C ALA A 4 26.61 31.30 -20.62
N LEU A 5 27.83 30.85 -20.94
CA LEU A 5 28.18 29.42 -20.97
C LEU A 5 28.18 28.81 -19.57
N ALA A 6 28.73 29.52 -18.57
CA ALA A 6 28.71 29.11 -17.18
C ALA A 6 27.28 29.07 -16.60
N GLY A 7 26.44 30.06 -16.93
CA GLY A 7 25.03 30.07 -16.54
C GLY A 7 24.23 28.92 -17.14
N GLY A 8 24.46 28.60 -18.43
CA GLY A 8 23.83 27.46 -19.09
C GLY A 8 24.20 26.11 -18.47
N LEU A 9 25.47 25.92 -18.11
CA LEU A 9 25.95 24.71 -17.42
C LEU A 9 25.31 24.55 -16.04
N LEU A 10 25.25 25.62 -15.25
CA LEU A 10 24.61 25.59 -13.93
C LEU A 10 23.12 25.25 -14.02
N ALA A 11 22.40 25.85 -14.98
CA ALA A 11 20.99 25.56 -15.21
C ALA A 11 20.77 24.09 -15.61
N ALA A 12 21.60 23.56 -16.52
CA ALA A 12 21.52 22.16 -16.94
C ALA A 12 21.83 21.18 -15.80
N SER A 13 22.87 21.45 -15.00
CA SER A 13 23.21 20.63 -13.83
C SER A 13 22.10 20.65 -12.78
N PHE A 14 21.51 21.81 -12.51
CA PHE A 14 20.38 21.93 -11.58
C PHE A 14 19.16 21.16 -12.08
N ALA A 15 18.81 21.28 -13.36
CA ALA A 15 17.71 20.53 -13.96
C ALA A 15 17.92 19.01 -13.85
N LEU A 16 19.13 18.53 -14.15
CA LEU A 16 19.48 17.12 -14.00
C LEU A 16 19.34 16.64 -12.55
N MET A 17 19.87 17.40 -11.58
CA MET A 17 19.76 17.07 -10.17
C MET A 17 18.30 17.03 -9.70
N LEU A 18 17.47 17.96 -10.17
CA LEU A 18 16.05 17.97 -9.87
C LEU A 18 15.35 16.71 -10.42
N THR A 19 15.63 16.32 -11.66
CA THR A 19 15.08 15.10 -12.26
C THR A 19 15.50 13.85 -11.48
N LEU A 20 16.78 13.74 -11.11
CA LEU A 20 17.30 12.62 -10.33
C LEU A 20 16.68 12.57 -8.93
N TYR A 21 16.55 13.73 -8.27
CA TYR A 21 15.92 13.84 -6.95
C TYR A 21 14.45 13.41 -6.98
N VAL A 22 13.66 13.91 -7.94
CA VAL A 22 12.25 13.53 -8.08
C VAL A 22 12.12 12.02 -8.34
N GLY A 23 12.98 11.45 -9.18
CA GLY A 23 13.00 10.01 -9.44
C GLY A 23 13.37 9.19 -8.20
N ALA A 24 14.40 9.61 -7.45
CA ALA A 24 14.82 8.95 -6.22
C ALA A 24 13.75 9.02 -5.13
N ARG A 25 13.14 10.20 -4.94
CA ARG A 25 12.05 10.41 -3.99
C ARG A 25 10.87 9.50 -4.29
N ARG A 26 10.43 9.42 -5.56
CA ARG A 26 9.32 8.56 -5.97
C ARG A 26 9.58 7.09 -5.64
N ARG A 27 10.75 6.56 -6.02
CA ARG A 27 11.14 5.17 -5.69
C ARG A 27 11.18 4.92 -4.18
N GLY A 28 11.64 5.90 -3.39
CA GLY A 28 11.64 5.83 -1.93
C GLY A 28 10.23 5.72 -1.34
N LEU A 29 9.28 6.51 -1.83
CA LEU A 29 7.88 6.47 -1.39
C LEU A 29 7.19 5.16 -1.82
N GLU A 30 7.45 4.68 -3.03
CA GLU A 30 6.92 3.39 -3.51
C GLU A 30 7.46 2.22 -2.67
N ALA A 31 8.76 2.21 -2.37
CA ALA A 31 9.36 1.24 -1.47
C ALA A 31 8.78 1.31 -0.05
N HIS A 32 8.40 2.50 0.41
CA HIS A 32 7.71 2.68 1.69
C HIS A 32 6.29 2.07 1.65
N CYS A 33 5.45 2.34 0.64
CA CYS A 33 4.12 1.69 0.56
C CYS A 33 4.25 0.15 0.47
N ARG A 34 5.26 -0.36 -0.24
CA ARG A 34 5.57 -1.81 -0.25
C ARG A 34 5.90 -2.36 1.15
N ASN A 35 6.70 -1.64 1.92
CA ASN A 35 7.05 -2.05 3.28
C ASN A 35 5.86 -1.95 4.24
N ASN A 36 4.98 -0.95 4.06
CA ASN A 36 3.73 -0.83 4.80
C ASN A 36 2.84 -2.05 4.56
N LEU A 37 2.64 -2.47 3.31
CA LEU A 37 1.88 -3.68 2.99
C LEU A 37 2.50 -4.94 3.63
N ARG A 38 3.82 -5.12 3.57
CA ARG A 38 4.50 -6.23 4.25
C ARG A 38 4.25 -6.20 5.76
N HIS A 39 4.35 -5.02 6.36
CA HIS A 39 4.10 -4.82 7.77
C HIS A 39 2.65 -5.15 8.15
N LEU A 40 1.68 -4.67 7.37
CA LEU A 40 0.26 -4.99 7.52
C LEU A 40 -0.01 -6.50 7.38
N GLY A 41 0.64 -7.18 6.43
CA GLY A 41 0.56 -8.64 6.32
C GLY A 41 1.11 -9.36 7.54
N GLY A 42 2.25 -8.92 8.07
CA GLY A 42 2.80 -9.45 9.32
C GLY A 42 1.89 -9.22 10.53
N LEU A 43 1.24 -8.05 10.60
CA LEU A 43 0.25 -7.75 11.63
C LEU A 43 -1.00 -8.62 11.50
N ALA A 44 -1.53 -8.78 10.28
CA ALA A 44 -2.67 -9.62 10.02
C ALA A 44 -2.38 -11.08 10.41
N ALA A 45 -1.21 -11.63 10.03
CA ALA A 45 -0.83 -12.99 10.38
C ALA A 45 -0.72 -13.22 11.90
N ARG A 46 -0.19 -12.25 12.65
CA ARG A 46 -0.10 -12.33 14.12
C ARG A 46 -1.45 -12.24 14.82
N ASN A 47 -2.34 -11.39 14.30
CA ASN A 47 -3.64 -11.11 14.91
C ASN A 47 -4.77 -11.96 14.31
N TRP A 48 -4.50 -12.82 13.33
CA TRP A 48 -5.50 -13.58 12.59
C TRP A 48 -6.56 -14.25 13.47
N PRO A 49 -6.19 -14.93 14.58
CA PRO A 49 -7.18 -15.61 15.43
C PRO A 49 -8.17 -14.67 16.13
N SER A 50 -7.84 -13.38 16.25
CA SER A 50 -8.70 -12.37 16.88
C SER A 50 -9.45 -11.49 15.88
N LEU A 51 -9.24 -11.67 14.57
CA LEU A 51 -9.95 -10.89 13.56
C LEU A 51 -11.34 -11.48 13.34
N ASP A 52 -12.34 -10.60 13.21
CA ASP A 52 -13.68 -11.02 12.80
C ASP A 52 -13.62 -11.56 11.36
N PRO A 53 -13.98 -12.84 11.14
CA PRO A 53 -13.92 -13.48 9.82
C PRO A 53 -14.90 -12.86 8.80
N ASN A 54 -15.80 -11.99 9.23
CA ASN A 54 -16.75 -11.31 8.33
C ASN A 54 -16.26 -9.94 7.86
N ARG A 55 -15.20 -9.37 8.48
CA ARG A 55 -14.68 -8.06 8.09
C ARG A 55 -13.81 -8.18 6.85
N THR A 56 -14.17 -7.46 5.80
CA THR A 56 -13.52 -7.50 4.48
C THR A 56 -13.10 -6.09 4.06
N GLY A 57 -12.31 -5.96 3.00
CA GLY A 57 -11.87 -4.66 2.49
C GLY A 57 -11.13 -3.83 3.56
N ARG A 58 -11.36 -2.51 3.60
CA ARG A 58 -10.75 -1.66 4.64
C ARG A 58 -11.19 -2.00 6.06
N ASP A 59 -12.38 -2.59 6.25
CA ASP A 59 -12.82 -2.99 7.58
C ASP A 59 -11.95 -4.13 8.15
N PHE A 60 -11.40 -4.98 7.29
CA PHE A 60 -10.40 -5.97 7.71
C PHE A 60 -9.14 -5.28 8.26
N TRP A 61 -8.60 -4.30 7.53
CA TRP A 61 -7.42 -3.56 7.98
C TRP A 61 -7.69 -2.75 9.24
N GLN A 62 -8.90 -2.23 9.39
CA GLN A 62 -9.33 -1.58 10.61
C GLN A 62 -9.35 -2.57 11.79
N ALA A 63 -9.77 -3.82 11.59
CA ALA A 63 -9.68 -4.85 12.63
C ALA A 63 -8.23 -5.14 13.02
N VAL A 64 -7.33 -5.27 12.04
CA VAL A 64 -5.89 -5.47 12.27
C VAL A 64 -5.29 -4.28 13.03
N ARG A 65 -5.66 -3.06 12.65
CA ARG A 65 -5.22 -1.83 13.31
C ARG A 65 -5.73 -1.76 14.75
N GLU A 66 -7.00 -2.07 14.99
CA GLU A 66 -7.60 -2.12 16.33
C GLU A 66 -6.90 -3.16 17.22
N ALA A 67 -6.69 -4.38 16.71
CA ALA A 67 -6.02 -5.44 17.45
C ALA A 67 -4.57 -5.07 17.85
N GLN A 68 -3.87 -4.34 16.99
CA GLN A 68 -2.48 -3.96 17.23
C GLN A 68 -2.31 -2.69 18.07
N TYR A 69 -3.14 -1.67 17.82
CA TYR A 69 -2.89 -0.30 18.29
C TYR A 69 -3.93 0.22 19.27
N LYS A 70 -4.96 -0.56 19.59
CA LYS A 70 -5.94 -0.20 20.61
C LYS A 70 -5.63 -0.98 21.89
N ASP A 71 -5.46 -0.27 23.00
CA ASP A 71 -5.23 -0.92 24.29
C ASP A 71 -6.51 -1.54 24.86
N LEU A 72 -6.37 -2.25 25.99
CA LEU A 72 -7.49 -2.90 26.69
C LEU A 72 -8.57 -1.91 27.17
N ARG A 73 -8.26 -0.61 27.26
CA ARG A 73 -9.21 0.45 27.64
C ARG A 73 -9.85 1.11 26.43
N GLY A 74 -9.56 0.62 25.22
CA GLY A 74 -10.07 1.17 23.98
C GLY A 74 -9.33 2.41 23.49
N LYS A 75 -8.19 2.78 24.08
CA LYS A 75 -7.41 3.96 23.70
C LYS A 75 -6.41 3.61 22.60
N TRP A 76 -6.36 4.47 21.59
CA TRP A 76 -5.37 4.39 20.52
C TRP A 76 -3.96 4.71 21.02
N GLN A 77 -3.01 3.85 20.66
CA GLN A 77 -1.59 4.06 20.84
C GLN A 77 -1.02 4.82 19.63
N PRO A 78 0.09 5.57 19.80
CA PRO A 78 0.74 6.26 18.69
C PRO A 78 1.15 5.30 17.57
N MET A 79 0.95 5.74 16.33
CA MET A 79 1.37 5.05 15.10
C MET A 79 2.18 6.04 14.27
N ASP A 80 3.51 5.96 14.34
CA ASP A 80 4.39 6.83 13.56
C ASP A 80 5.60 6.03 13.03
N PRO A 81 5.74 5.84 11.70
CA PRO A 81 4.75 6.18 10.66
C PRO A 81 3.51 5.26 10.74
N ASP A 82 2.33 5.78 10.34
CA ASP A 82 1.10 4.96 10.25
C ASP A 82 1.19 4.00 9.05
N PRO A 83 1.24 2.67 9.26
CA PRO A 83 1.37 1.71 8.17
C PRO A 83 0.12 1.59 7.29
N CYS A 84 -1.00 2.20 7.67
CA CYS A 84 -2.25 2.20 6.91
C CYS A 84 -2.38 3.41 5.96
N VAL A 85 -1.41 4.33 5.95
CA VAL A 85 -1.36 5.49 5.05
C VAL A 85 -0.31 5.22 3.95
N CYS A 86 -0.65 5.49 2.69
CA CYS A 86 0.31 5.38 1.60
C CYS A 86 1.00 6.74 1.34
N PRO A 87 2.31 6.86 1.62
CA PRO A 87 3.05 8.12 1.44
C PRO A 87 3.17 8.61 0.00
N VAL A 88 2.83 7.79 -1.01
CA VAL A 88 2.80 8.24 -2.42
C VAL A 88 1.62 9.18 -2.68
N LEU A 89 0.46 8.91 -2.07
CA LEU A 89 -0.73 9.75 -2.21
C LEU A 89 -0.55 11.10 -1.49
N GLY A 90 0.17 11.09 -0.36
CA GLY A 90 0.60 12.30 0.36
C GLY A 90 -0.52 13.12 1.01
N THR A 91 -1.78 12.70 0.93
CA THR A 91 -2.96 13.47 1.36
C THR A 91 -3.80 12.83 2.46
N THR A 92 -3.60 11.54 2.77
CA THR A 92 -4.42 10.85 3.77
C THR A 92 -3.88 11.13 5.17
N VAL A 93 -4.65 11.92 5.92
CA VAL A 93 -4.41 12.14 7.36
C VAL A 93 -4.75 10.84 8.10
N SER A 94 -3.85 10.38 8.96
CA SER A 94 -4.13 9.25 9.85
C SER A 94 -5.34 9.56 10.73
N LYS A 95 -6.40 8.78 10.55
CA LYS A 95 -7.62 8.79 11.38
C LYS A 95 -7.83 7.35 11.87
N PRO A 96 -7.24 6.99 13.03
CA PRO A 96 -7.24 5.61 13.53
C PRO A 96 -8.64 5.00 13.64
N GLU A 97 -9.64 5.82 13.96
CA GLU A 97 -11.04 5.45 14.11
C GLU A 97 -11.82 5.30 12.80
N ASP A 98 -11.29 5.74 11.66
CA ASP A 98 -12.00 5.70 10.37
C ASP A 98 -11.32 4.72 9.40
N ALA A 99 -12.01 3.62 9.11
CA ALA A 99 -11.57 2.65 8.12
C ALA A 99 -11.40 3.27 6.72
N ARG A 100 -12.15 4.32 6.37
CA ARG A 100 -12.05 5.00 5.07
C ARG A 100 -10.76 5.80 4.91
N ALA A 101 -10.06 6.08 6.01
CA ALA A 101 -8.74 6.70 6.01
C ALA A 101 -7.60 5.68 5.81
N ILE A 102 -7.93 4.40 5.57
CA ILE A 102 -6.95 3.38 5.20
C ILE A 102 -6.76 3.41 3.69
N ASP A 103 -5.51 3.58 3.25
CA ASP A 103 -5.13 3.72 1.85
C ASP A 103 -4.92 2.37 1.12
N TYR A 104 -5.27 1.28 1.78
CA TYR A 104 -5.08 -0.08 1.27
C TYR A 104 -6.42 -0.82 1.17
N ARG A 105 -6.58 -1.56 0.07
CA ARG A 105 -7.68 -2.51 -0.13
C ARG A 105 -7.39 -3.76 0.69
N GLY A 106 -8.44 -4.37 1.25
CA GLY A 106 -8.34 -5.61 2.00
C GLY A 106 -8.96 -6.80 1.27
N PRO A 107 -9.01 -7.97 1.90
CA PRO A 107 -9.52 -9.19 1.27
C PRO A 107 -11.02 -9.06 0.98
N ALA A 108 -11.48 -9.58 -0.15
CA ALA A 108 -12.90 -9.69 -0.48
C ALA A 108 -13.60 -10.77 0.36
N LYS A 109 -12.84 -11.74 0.86
CA LYS A 109 -13.28 -12.76 1.80
C LYS A 109 -12.14 -13.09 2.76
N VAL A 110 -12.39 -13.01 4.05
CA VAL A 110 -11.46 -13.55 5.06
C VAL A 110 -11.77 -15.03 5.23
N ARG A 111 -10.74 -15.87 5.14
CA ARG A 111 -10.85 -17.31 5.38
C ARG A 111 -10.76 -17.57 6.89
N GLU A 112 -11.54 -18.50 7.39
CA GLU A 112 -11.58 -18.87 8.81
C GLU A 112 -10.21 -19.32 9.33
N GLN A 113 -9.39 -19.97 8.48
CA GLN A 113 -8.07 -20.48 8.85
C GLN A 113 -6.98 -20.07 7.86
N LEU A 114 -5.89 -19.51 8.39
CA LEU A 114 -4.70 -19.14 7.62
C LEU A 114 -4.03 -20.36 6.95
N LYS A 115 -4.06 -21.53 7.59
CA LYS A 115 -3.39 -22.77 7.12
C LYS A 115 -4.02 -23.36 5.86
N GLU A 116 -5.32 -23.14 5.67
CA GLU A 116 -6.09 -23.69 4.54
C GLU A 116 -6.12 -22.72 3.35
N THR A 117 -5.64 -21.50 3.55
CA THR A 117 -5.64 -20.46 2.54
C THR A 117 -4.37 -20.60 1.68
N PRO A 118 -4.49 -20.67 0.34
CA PRO A 118 -3.34 -20.66 -0.55
C PRO A 118 -2.44 -19.47 -0.24
N LYS A 119 -1.14 -19.71 -0.05
CA LYS A 119 -0.14 -18.66 0.24
C LYS A 119 -0.11 -17.53 -0.80
N ALA A 120 -0.47 -17.87 -2.03
CA ALA A 120 -0.56 -16.93 -3.14
C ALA A 120 -1.86 -16.10 -3.12
N GLU A 121 -2.85 -16.37 -2.26
CA GLU A 121 -4.10 -15.59 -2.24
C GLU A 121 -3.81 -14.12 -1.87
N PRO A 122 -4.33 -13.15 -2.64
CA PRO A 122 -4.24 -11.74 -2.31
C PRO A 122 -4.92 -11.42 -0.98
N LEU A 123 -4.19 -10.79 -0.08
CA LEU A 123 -4.68 -10.33 1.22
C LEU A 123 -4.92 -8.82 1.22
N GLY A 124 -4.12 -8.07 0.49
CA GLY A 124 -4.25 -6.61 0.39
C GLY A 124 -3.68 -6.05 -0.89
N ALA A 125 -3.98 -4.79 -1.16
CA ALA A 125 -3.31 -4.05 -2.22
C ALA A 125 -3.34 -2.55 -1.96
N ASP A 126 -2.51 -1.82 -2.70
CA ASP A 126 -2.69 -0.38 -2.80
C ASP A 126 -4.08 -0.03 -3.32
N ARG A 127 -4.65 1.08 -2.82
CA ARG A 127 -5.87 1.64 -3.39
C ARG A 127 -5.63 2.11 -4.82
N VAL A 128 -6.64 1.92 -5.67
CA VAL A 128 -6.61 2.38 -7.05
C VAL A 128 -6.37 3.89 -7.08
N GLY A 129 -5.36 4.31 -7.86
CA GLY A 129 -4.99 5.73 -8.00
C GLY A 129 -3.87 6.20 -7.07
N ASN A 130 -3.51 5.44 -6.03
CA ASN A 130 -2.41 5.82 -5.12
C ASN A 130 -1.05 5.86 -5.83
N HIS A 131 -0.86 4.99 -6.81
CA HIS A 131 0.41 4.86 -7.51
C HIS A 131 0.28 5.15 -9.02
N PRO A 132 1.09 6.06 -9.57
CA PRO A 132 1.00 6.44 -10.98
C PRO A 132 1.67 5.46 -11.95
N SER A 133 2.35 4.41 -11.49
CA SER A 133 3.09 3.43 -12.31
C SER A 133 2.58 1.99 -12.19
N GLY A 134 1.60 1.73 -11.33
CA GLY A 134 1.19 0.38 -10.95
C GLY A 134 1.04 0.26 -9.44
N GLY A 135 0.36 -0.77 -8.95
CA GLY A 135 0.12 -0.96 -7.51
C GLY A 135 0.83 -2.19 -6.97
N HIS A 136 0.90 -2.27 -5.65
CA HIS A 136 1.41 -3.43 -4.94
C HIS A 136 0.27 -4.32 -4.48
N VAL A 137 0.47 -5.63 -4.56
CA VAL A 137 -0.43 -6.64 -4.00
C VAL A 137 0.31 -7.42 -2.93
N LEU A 138 -0.26 -7.42 -1.73
CA LEU A 138 0.14 -8.24 -0.60
C LEU A 138 -0.50 -9.62 -0.73
N ARG A 139 0.32 -10.66 -0.67
CA ARG A 139 -0.10 -12.06 -0.59
C ARG A 139 -0.09 -12.53 0.86
N LEU A 140 -0.78 -13.64 1.13
CA LEU A 140 -0.92 -14.18 2.49
C LEU A 140 0.42 -14.60 3.12
N ASP A 141 1.40 -15.01 2.32
CA ASP A 141 2.76 -15.29 2.77
C ASP A 141 3.59 -14.04 3.09
N THR A 142 2.95 -12.86 3.10
CA THR A 142 3.54 -11.52 3.32
C THR A 142 4.48 -11.06 2.20
N SER A 143 4.59 -11.81 1.11
CA SER A 143 5.24 -11.32 -0.09
C SER A 143 4.40 -10.19 -0.70
N VAL A 144 5.09 -9.22 -1.28
CA VAL A 144 4.45 -8.10 -1.97
C VAL A 144 4.96 -8.08 -3.40
N GLU A 145 4.03 -8.20 -4.33
CA GLU A 145 4.26 -8.18 -5.77
C GLU A 145 3.94 -6.80 -6.32
N GLU A 146 4.78 -6.32 -7.23
CA GLU A 146 4.57 -5.08 -7.97
C GLU A 146 3.83 -5.39 -9.27
N LEU A 147 2.66 -4.79 -9.46
CA LEU A 147 1.84 -4.96 -10.64
C LEU A 147 1.80 -3.63 -11.42
N PRO A 148 2.25 -3.58 -12.69
CA PRO A 148 2.32 -2.35 -13.47
C PRO A 148 0.93 -1.72 -13.72
N ARG A 149 0.87 -0.40 -13.96
CA ARG A 149 -0.39 0.33 -14.21
C ARG A 149 -1.04 -0.19 -15.49
N LEU A 150 -2.27 -0.69 -15.36
CA LEU A 150 -3.19 -0.98 -16.47
C LEU A 150 -3.72 0.31 -17.10
N VAL A 151 -2.85 1.06 -17.78
CA VAL A 151 -3.27 1.90 -18.90
C VAL A 151 -2.39 1.42 -20.04
N GLU A 152 -2.99 0.72 -21.03
CA GLU A 152 -2.37 0.12 -22.24
C GLU A 152 -2.07 -1.39 -22.28
N ARG A 153 -2.60 -2.23 -21.38
CA ARG A 153 -2.73 -3.67 -21.69
C ARG A 153 -4.16 -4.18 -21.52
N SER A 154 -4.82 -4.18 -22.68
CA SER A 154 -6.09 -4.80 -23.08
C SER A 154 -7.37 -4.45 -22.32
N GLN A 155 -8.40 -4.12 -23.12
CA GLN A 155 -9.81 -4.21 -22.75
C GLN A 155 -10.20 -5.64 -22.28
N ASP A 156 -9.30 -6.61 -22.43
CA ASP A 156 -9.32 -7.92 -21.79
C ASP A 156 -8.30 -7.95 -20.65
N GLY A 157 -8.74 -7.66 -19.43
CA GLY A 157 -7.89 -7.52 -18.26
C GLY A 157 -6.96 -8.71 -18.03
N ASP A 158 -5.70 -8.40 -17.72
CA ASP A 158 -4.71 -9.38 -17.32
C ASP A 158 -5.26 -10.24 -16.16
N ALA A 159 -5.28 -11.57 -16.33
CA ALA A 159 -5.99 -12.48 -15.45
C ALA A 159 -5.54 -12.37 -13.98
N ALA A 160 -4.28 -12.00 -13.76
CA ALA A 160 -3.70 -11.80 -12.43
C ALA A 160 -4.26 -10.56 -11.71
N TRP A 161 -4.43 -9.43 -12.43
CA TRP A 161 -5.04 -8.23 -11.84
C TRP A 161 -6.54 -8.36 -11.70
N ALA A 162 -7.23 -8.96 -12.68
CA ALA A 162 -8.66 -9.26 -12.55
C ALA A 162 -8.93 -10.19 -11.36
N ALA A 163 -8.09 -11.22 -11.16
CA ALA A 163 -8.16 -12.10 -9.99
C ALA A 163 -7.83 -11.37 -8.69
N ALA A 164 -6.78 -10.52 -8.65
CA ALA A 164 -6.45 -9.73 -7.46
C ALA A 164 -7.52 -8.68 -7.13
N ALA A 165 -8.07 -8.02 -8.14
CA ALA A 165 -9.13 -7.03 -7.97
C ALA A 165 -10.46 -7.67 -7.55
N ALA A 166 -10.79 -8.88 -8.02
CA ALA A 166 -11.94 -9.66 -7.56
C ALA A 166 -11.75 -10.24 -6.15
N ALA A 167 -10.50 -10.56 -5.78
CA ALA A 167 -10.13 -11.06 -4.47
C ALA A 167 -10.00 -9.96 -3.41
N LEU A 168 -10.10 -8.68 -3.78
CA LEU A 168 -9.92 -7.55 -2.88
C LEU A 168 -11.12 -6.61 -2.91
N LYS A 169 -11.43 -6.02 -1.77
CA LYS A 169 -12.53 -5.05 -1.61
C LYS A 169 -11.98 -3.73 -1.07
N ASP A 170 -12.64 -2.66 -1.45
CA ASP A 170 -12.47 -1.35 -0.83
C ASP A 170 -13.06 -1.33 0.59
#